data_AF-A0A2B8A0W1-F1
#
_entry.id   AF-A0A2B8A0W1-F1
#
_cell.length_a   1.000
_cell.length_b   1.000
_cell.length_c   1.000
_cell.angle_alpha   90.00
_cell.angle_beta   90.00
_cell.angle_gamma   90.00
#
_symmetry.space_group_name_H-M   'P 1'
#
loop_
_entity.id
_entity.type
_entity.pdbx_description
1 polymer ?
#
loop_
_entity_poly.entity_id
_entity_poly.type
_entity_poly.pdbx_seq_one_letter_code
_entity_poly.pdbx_strand_id
1 'polypeptide(L)'
;MFSFKDEIEFNLFPGKTESLGHHKATVGGFEFLRFSAIYGANGSGKSNLIKSISLLQKMIKEGKMTLFANDFKFKLCEENSALPVSLGIEFIAGGKAYFYSLAFEADRVLSEYLAES
;
A
#
# COMPACT_ATOMS: atom_id res chain seq x y z
N MET A 1 9.19 3.43 -3.25
CA MET A 1 9.67 2.84 -1.96
C MET A 1 10.53 1.61 -2.22
N PHE A 2 11.66 1.44 -1.53
CA PHE A 2 12.66 0.38 -1.69
C PHE A 2 13.23 0.27 -3.12
N SER A 3 12.49 -0.37 -4.03
CA SER A 3 12.83 -0.61 -5.44
C SER A 3 11.87 0.07 -6.43
N PHE A 4 10.81 0.71 -5.95
CA PHE A 4 9.82 1.35 -6.82
C PHE A 4 10.21 2.80 -7.09
N LYS A 5 10.51 3.09 -8.36
CA LYS A 5 10.72 4.44 -8.89
C LYS A 5 9.39 5.19 -8.99
N ASP A 6 8.41 4.53 -9.58
CA ASP A 6 7.06 5.04 -9.81
C ASP A 6 6.08 4.47 -8.78
N GLU A 7 4.88 5.05 -8.73
CA GLU A 7 3.79 4.56 -7.89
C GLU A 7 3.34 3.15 -8.32
N ILE A 8 3.06 2.31 -7.33
CA ILE A 8 2.59 0.94 -7.54
C ILE A 8 1.30 0.75 -6.77
N GLU A 9 0.28 0.30 -7.48
CA GLU A 9 -1.03 -0.03 -6.91
C GLU A 9 -1.26 -1.55 -6.94
N PHE A 10 -1.89 -2.06 -5.89
CA PHE A 10 -2.40 -3.41 -5.83
C PHE A 10 -3.81 -3.37 -5.24
N ASN A 11 -4.78 -3.89 -5.98
CA ASN A 11 -6.18 -3.97 -5.55
C ASN A 11 -6.74 -5.39 -5.74
N LEU A 12 -7.86 -5.65 -5.08
CA LEU A 12 -8.55 -6.94 -5.10
C LEU A 12 -9.88 -6.87 -5.85
N PHE A 13 -10.11 -5.84 -6.67
CA PHE A 13 -11.36 -5.72 -7.41
C PHE A 13 -11.46 -6.84 -8.45
N PRO A 14 -12.60 -7.53 -8.54
CA PRO A 14 -12.78 -8.56 -9.55
C PRO A 14 -12.80 -7.93 -10.95
N GLY A 15 -12.26 -8.67 -11.92
CA GLY A 15 -12.44 -8.33 -13.33
C GLY A 15 -13.90 -8.46 -13.79
N LYS A 16 -14.16 -8.07 -15.05
CA LYS A 16 -15.50 -8.11 -15.67
C LYS A 16 -16.09 -9.52 -15.86
N THR A 17 -15.37 -10.56 -15.44
CA THR A 17 -15.81 -11.94 -15.61
C THR A 17 -16.77 -12.35 -14.50
N GLU A 18 -17.92 -12.90 -14.88
CA GLU A 18 -18.96 -13.37 -13.95
C GLU A 18 -18.83 -14.84 -13.58
N SER A 19 -17.91 -15.59 -14.20
CA SER A 19 -17.64 -16.97 -13.83
C SER A 19 -16.96 -17.06 -12.44
N LEU A 20 -17.16 -18.19 -11.75
CA LEU A 20 -16.52 -18.52 -10.46
C LEU A 20 -16.88 -17.55 -9.31
N GLY A 21 -18.16 -17.27 -9.11
CA GLY A 21 -18.63 -16.39 -8.01
C GLY A 21 -18.11 -16.76 -6.62
N HIS A 22 -17.78 -18.03 -6.35
CA HIS A 22 -17.19 -18.47 -5.08
C HIS A 22 -15.75 -17.97 -4.82
N HIS A 23 -15.09 -17.40 -5.85
CA HIS A 23 -13.80 -16.71 -5.72
C HIS A 23 -13.95 -15.25 -5.29
N LYS A 24 -15.17 -14.72 -5.25
CA LYS A 24 -15.48 -13.36 -4.82
C LYS A 24 -16.03 -13.39 -3.39
N ALA A 25 -15.79 -12.31 -2.65
CA ALA A 25 -16.41 -12.04 -1.36
C ALA A 25 -16.98 -10.63 -1.37
N THR A 26 -18.22 -10.49 -0.90
CA THR A 26 -18.87 -9.18 -0.77
C THR A 26 -18.71 -8.68 0.66
N VAL A 27 -18.14 -7.50 0.83
CA VAL A 27 -17.94 -6.85 2.13
C VAL A 27 -18.32 -5.38 2.02
N GLY A 28 -19.26 -4.91 2.85
CA GLY A 28 -19.71 -3.51 2.83
C GLY A 28 -20.32 -3.05 1.50
N GLY A 29 -20.88 -3.97 0.71
CA GLY A 29 -21.41 -3.67 -0.63
C GLY A 29 -20.38 -3.68 -1.77
N PHE A 30 -19.10 -3.92 -1.45
CA PHE A 30 -18.01 -4.03 -2.43
C PHE A 30 -17.66 -5.51 -2.67
N GLU A 31 -17.32 -5.86 -3.91
CA GLU A 31 -16.82 -7.19 -4.26
C GLU A 31 -15.28 -7.22 -4.29
N PHE A 32 -14.71 -8.25 -3.68
CA PHE A 32 -13.27 -8.49 -3.66
C PHE A 32 -12.93 -9.92 -4.04
N LEU A 33 -11.75 -10.13 -4.65
CA LEU A 33 -11.17 -11.45 -4.87
C LEU A 33 -10.67 -12.06 -3.55
N ARG A 34 -11.04 -13.31 -3.28
CA ARG A 34 -10.60 -14.06 -2.09
C ARG A 34 -9.15 -14.52 -2.15
N PHE A 35 -8.58 -14.57 -3.35
CA PHE A 35 -7.23 -15.05 -3.59
C PHE A 35 -6.56 -14.23 -4.70
N SER A 36 -5.27 -13.94 -4.52
CA SER A 36 -4.44 -13.23 -5.48
C SER A 36 -3.03 -13.82 -5.47
N ALA A 37 -2.34 -13.72 -6.60
CA ALA A 37 -0.96 -14.17 -6.75
C ALA A 37 -0.10 -13.01 -7.26
N ILE A 38 1.03 -12.77 -6.60
CA ILE A 38 1.99 -11.73 -6.98
C ILE A 38 3.24 -12.41 -7.55
N TYR A 39 3.47 -12.22 -8.86
CA TYR A 39 4.60 -12.82 -9.59
C TYR A 39 5.38 -11.76 -10.37
N GLY A 40 6.58 -12.09 -10.81
CA GLY A 40 7.49 -11.15 -11.48
C GLY A 40 8.96 -11.57 -11.36
N ALA A 41 9.83 -10.96 -12.15
CA ALA A 41 11.26 -11.27 -12.20
C ALA A 41 11.98 -11.06 -10.84
N ASN A 42 13.16 -11.65 -10.68
CA ASN A 42 14.00 -11.37 -9.52
C ASN A 42 14.33 -9.87 -9.47
N GLY A 43 14.18 -9.26 -8.29
CA GLY A 43 14.37 -7.81 -8.13
C GLY A 43 13.19 -6.94 -8.56
N SER A 44 12.07 -7.50 -9.06
CA SER A 44 10.90 -6.72 -9.51
C SER A 44 10.10 -6.04 -8.39
N GLY A 45 10.54 -6.12 -7.13
CA GLY A 45 9.90 -5.45 -6.00
C GLY A 45 8.77 -6.21 -5.30
N LYS A 46 8.48 -7.48 -5.65
CA LYS A 46 7.42 -8.28 -4.98
C LYS A 46 7.51 -8.27 -3.45
N SER A 47 8.68 -8.59 -2.89
CA SER A 47 8.89 -8.57 -1.44
C SER A 47 8.82 -7.15 -0.88
N ASN A 48 9.13 -6.13 -1.67
CA ASN A 48 9.06 -4.73 -1.25
C ASN A 48 7.61 -4.26 -1.14
N LEU A 49 6.71 -4.70 -2.03
CA LEU A 49 5.27 -4.44 -1.89
C LEU A 49 4.74 -4.97 -0.55
N ILE A 50 5.07 -6.21 -0.19
CA ILE A 50 4.67 -6.80 1.10
C ILE A 50 5.30 -6.04 2.29
N LYS A 51 6.57 -5.65 2.19
CA LYS A 51 7.26 -4.86 3.21
C LYS A 51 6.63 -3.47 3.39
N SER A 52 6.21 -2.81 2.32
CA SER A 52 5.55 -1.50 2.37
C SER A 52 4.24 -1.56 3.16
N ILE A 53 3.42 -2.59 2.92
CA ILE A 53 2.17 -2.81 3.66
C ILE A 53 2.46 -3.08 5.15
N SER A 54 3.44 -3.94 5.44
CA SER A 54 3.87 -4.23 6.81
C SER A 54 4.38 -2.99 7.54
N LEU A 55 5.13 -2.13 6.85
CA LEU A 55 5.62 -0.87 7.38
C LEU A 55 4.46 0.07 7.76
N LEU A 56 3.48 0.23 6.87
CA LEU A 56 2.30 1.05 7.14
C LEU A 56 1.57 0.56 8.39
N GLN A 57 1.29 -0.74 8.47
CA GLN A 57 0.62 -1.34 9.62
C GLN A 57 1.41 -1.15 10.91
N LYS A 58 2.75 -1.27 10.86
CA LYS A 58 3.62 -1.06 12.00
C LYS A 58 3.57 0.40 12.47
N MET A 59 3.72 1.36 11.56
CA MET A 59 3.68 2.80 11.88
C MET A 59 2.35 3.18 12.54
N ILE A 60 1.22 2.69 12.01
CA ILE A 60 -0.11 2.94 12.56
C ILE A 60 -0.24 2.33 13.97
N LYS A 61 0.14 1.05 14.15
CA LYS A 61 -0.02 0.35 15.44
C LYS A 61 0.88 0.91 16.54
N GLU A 62 2.09 1.30 16.20
CA GLU A 62 3.05 1.85 17.17
C GLU A 62 2.82 3.36 17.43
N GLY A 63 2.06 4.04 16.56
CA GLY A 63 1.85 5.49 16.62
C GLY A 63 3.16 6.28 16.51
N LYS A 64 4.18 5.69 15.88
CA LYS A 64 5.55 6.23 15.82
C LYS A 64 6.14 6.01 14.43
N MET A 65 6.89 7.00 13.97
CA MET A 65 7.71 6.86 12.78
C MET A 65 8.85 5.88 13.02
N THR A 66 9.06 4.98 12.07
CA THR A 66 10.25 4.12 12.08
C THR A 66 11.46 4.98 11.71
N LEU A 67 12.50 5.00 12.55
CA LEU A 67 13.69 5.88 12.47
C LEU A 67 14.60 5.69 11.22
N PHE A 68 14.12 5.04 10.16
CA PHE A 68 14.91 4.64 8.98
C PHE A 68 14.25 5.01 7.65
N ALA A 69 13.50 6.12 7.56
CA ALA A 69 12.78 6.47 6.32
C ALA A 69 13.66 6.60 5.07
N ASN A 70 14.92 7.00 5.22
CA ASN A 70 15.87 7.10 4.10
C ASN A 70 16.22 5.73 3.49
N ASP A 71 16.08 4.63 4.24
CA ASP A 71 16.25 3.29 3.70
C ASP A 71 15.06 2.81 2.86
N PHE A 72 13.95 3.55 2.90
CA PHE A 72 12.75 3.25 2.13
C PHE A 72 12.70 4.00 0.79
N LYS A 73 13.65 4.89 0.48
CA LYS A 73 13.69 5.60 -0.81
C LYS A 73 14.37 4.76 -1.90
N PHE A 74 13.99 5.01 -3.15
CA PHE A 74 14.61 4.35 -4.31
C PHE A 74 15.99 4.97 -4.58
N LYS A 75 17.05 4.22 -4.28
CA LYS A 75 18.44 4.74 -4.25
C LYS A 75 19.09 4.91 -5.62
N LEU A 76 18.51 4.35 -6.69
CA LEU A 76 19.09 4.40 -8.05
C LEU A 76 18.64 5.62 -8.86
N CYS A 77 17.90 6.54 -8.25
CA CYS A 77 17.46 7.79 -8.87
C CYS A 77 17.67 8.93 -7.87
N GLU A 78 18.54 9.88 -8.20
CA GLU A 78 18.84 11.01 -7.31
C GLU A 78 17.60 11.89 -7.08
N GLU A 79 16.75 12.06 -8.09
CA GLU A 79 15.49 12.82 -7.98
C GLU A 79 14.57 12.22 -6.91
N ASN A 80 14.46 10.89 -6.84
CA ASN A 80 13.65 10.20 -5.82
C ASN A 80 14.22 10.36 -4.39
N SER A 81 15.49 10.72 -4.25
CA SER A 81 16.09 10.95 -2.93
C SER A 81 15.55 12.23 -2.28
N ALA A 82 15.12 13.20 -3.08
CA ALA A 82 14.51 14.45 -2.62
C ALA A 82 12.98 14.37 -2.48
N LEU A 83 12.34 13.30 -2.95
CA LEU A 83 10.88 13.14 -2.85
C LEU A 83 10.49 12.45 -1.53
N PRO A 84 9.35 12.83 -0.93
CA PRO A 84 8.83 12.14 0.24
C PRO A 84 8.36 10.74 -0.11
N VAL A 85 8.28 9.88 0.90
CA VAL A 85 7.72 8.55 0.77
C VAL A 85 6.25 8.60 1.14
N SER A 86 5.38 8.15 0.24
CA SER A 86 3.95 8.02 0.47
C SER A 86 3.53 6.55 0.54
N LEU A 87 2.58 6.26 1.42
CA LEU A 87 1.88 4.99 1.54
C LEU A 87 0.38 5.25 1.68
N GLY A 88 -0.43 4.43 1.03
CA GLY A 88 -1.87 4.48 1.12
C GLY A 88 -2.46 3.08 1.24
N ILE A 89 -3.60 2.97 1.93
CA ILE A 89 -4.39 1.75 1.99
C ILE A 89 -5.88 2.08 1.96
N GLU A 90 -6.59 1.38 1.08
CA GLU A 90 -8.06 1.33 1.07
C GLU A 90 -8.52 0.04 1.75
N PHE A 91 -9.48 0.15 2.67
CA PHE A 91 -10.00 -1.00 3.39
C PHE A 91 -11.46 -0.81 3.82
N ILE A 92 -12.15 -1.92 4.05
CA ILE A 92 -13.50 -1.92 4.60
C ILE A 92 -13.44 -2.15 6.11
N ALA A 93 -14.10 -1.28 6.88
CA ALA A 93 -14.30 -1.45 8.31
C ALA A 93 -15.74 -1.05 8.67
N GLY A 94 -16.41 -1.86 9.50
CA GLY A 94 -17.81 -1.59 9.89
C GLY A 94 -18.80 -1.48 8.72
N GLY A 95 -18.49 -2.11 7.57
CA GLY A 95 -19.31 -2.04 6.36
C GLY A 95 -19.12 -0.78 5.52
N LYS A 96 -18.15 0.08 5.85
CA LYS A 96 -17.82 1.30 5.11
C LYS A 96 -16.40 1.27 4.56
N ALA A 97 -16.17 1.96 3.46
CA ALA A 97 -14.87 2.08 2.84
C ALA A 97 -14.10 3.27 3.42
N TYR A 98 -12.82 3.05 3.70
CA TYR A 98 -11.89 4.05 4.20
C TYR A 98 -10.66 4.10 3.33
N PHE A 99 -10.15 5.31 3.11
CA PHE A 99 -8.83 5.55 2.56
C PHE A 99 -7.96 6.20 3.63
N TYR A 100 -6.86 5.55 3.98
CA TYR A 100 -5.83 6.10 4.85
C TYR A 100 -4.54 6.30 4.07
N SER A 101 -3.91 7.47 4.21
CA SER A 101 -2.62 7.76 3.61
C SER A 101 -1.68 8.51 4.55
N LEU A 102 -0.39 8.27 4.36
CA LEU A 102 0.70 8.85 5.12
C LEU A 102 1.83 9.20 4.16
N ALA A 103 2.29 10.45 4.21
CA ALA A 103 3.50 10.89 3.54
C ALA A 103 4.53 11.38 4.56
N PHE A 104 5.78 10.94 4.40
CA PHE A 104 6.83 11.23 5.36
C PHE A 104 8.20 11.34 4.71
N GLU A 105 9.10 12.02 5.41
CA GLU A 105 10.50 12.17 5.04
C GLU A 105 11.38 12.14 6.30
N ALA A 106 12.44 11.32 6.29
CA ALA A 106 13.30 11.10 7.44
C ALA A 106 12.48 10.75 8.72
N ASP A 107 12.51 11.61 9.73
CA ASP A 107 11.80 11.46 10.99
C ASP A 107 10.49 12.29 11.07
N ARG A 108 10.06 12.89 9.95
CA ARG A 108 8.93 13.82 9.90
C ARG A 108 7.78 13.29 9.07
N VAL A 109 6.58 13.35 9.65
CA VAL A 109 5.33 13.21 8.89
C VAL A 109 5.05 14.54 8.21
N LEU A 110 4.83 14.50 6.89
CA LEU A 110 4.49 15.66 6.09
C LEU A 110 2.98 15.80 5.92
N SER A 111 2.29 14.68 5.74
CA SER A 111 0.84 14.62 5.72
C SER A 111 0.33 13.27 6.22
N GLU A 112 -0.82 13.31 6.87
CA GLU A 112 -1.59 12.14 7.29
C GLU A 112 -3.06 12.43 7.00
N TYR A 113 -3.77 11.48 6.40
CA TYR A 113 -5.13 11.68 5.95
C TYR A 113 -5.95 10.40 6.11
N LEU A 114 -7.20 10.57 6.58
CA LEU A 114 -8.21 9.53 6.65
C LEU A 114 -9.51 10.08 6.09
N ALA A 115 -10.08 9.39 5.11
CA ALA A 115 -11.40 9.66 4.55
C ALA A 115 -12.31 8.44 4.63
N GLU A 116 -13.60 8.70 4.83
CA GLU A 116 -14.68 7.74 4.60
C GLU A 116 -15.28 8.01 3.21
N SER A 117 -15.58 6.95 2.45
CA SER A 117 -16.31 7.02 1.17
C SER A 117 -17.80 6.72 1.32
#